data_AF-A0A389MJB2-F1
#
_entry.id   AF-A0A389MJB2-F1
#
_cell.length_a   1.000
_cell.length_b   1.000
_cell.length_c   1.000
_cell.angle_alpha   90.00
_cell.angle_beta   90.00
_cell.angle_gamma   90.00
#
_symmetry.space_group_name_H-M   'P 1'
#
loop_
_entity.id
_entity.type
_entity.pdbx_description
1 polymer ?
#
loop_
_entity_poly.entity_id
_entity_poly.type
_entity_poly.pdbx_seq_one_letter_code
_entity_poly.pdbx_strand_id
1 'polypeptide(L)' 'MRGVPEHFPFDKDCAQFKTLPQLPGVELYHAHIDQYAFEPHSHDAFGIGTIDHGAERFRYRGSQHLASTGSLVMIKTH' A
#
# COMPACT_ATOMS: atom_id res chain seq x y z
N MET A 1 5.14 6.38 -5.60
CA MET A 1 4.64 6.50 -4.20
C MET A 1 5.77 6.88 -3.21
N ARG A 2 5.60 7.88 -2.32
CA ARG A 2 6.59 8.20 -1.26
C ARG A 2 6.44 7.25 -0.07
N GLY A 3 7.54 6.73 0.47
CA GLY A 3 7.57 5.86 1.67
C GLY A 3 7.86 4.38 1.40
N VAL A 4 7.85 3.96 0.13
CA VAL A 4 8.27 2.61 -0.27
C VAL A 4 9.77 2.62 -0.60
N PRO A 5 10.60 1.76 0.01
CA PRO A 5 12.02 1.70 -0.29
C PRO A 5 12.27 1.15 -1.70
N GLU A 6 13.37 1.55 -2.33
CA GLU A 6 13.80 0.97 -3.62
C GLU A 6 14.13 -0.52 -3.48
N HIS A 7 14.66 -0.91 -2.31
CA HIS A 7 14.99 -2.29 -1.98
C HIS A 7 14.50 -2.59 -0.56
N PHE A 8 13.73 -3.66 -0.40
CA PHE A 8 13.34 -4.14 0.92
C PHE A 8 14.50 -4.92 1.56
N PRO A 9 14.62 -4.87 2.90
CA PRO A 9 15.61 -5.66 3.62
C PRO A 9 15.26 -7.15 3.71
N PHE A 10 14.05 -7.55 3.29
CA PHE A 10 13.56 -8.92 3.34
C PHE A 10 13.30 -9.43 1.93
N ASP A 11 13.88 -10.59 1.59
CA ASP A 11 13.92 -11.11 0.22
C ASP A 11 12.55 -11.40 -0.41
N LYS A 12 11.53 -11.64 0.43
CA LYS A 12 10.16 -11.88 -0.03
C LYS A 12 9.37 -10.60 -0.24
N ASP A 13 9.79 -9.52 0.40
CA ASP A 13 9.06 -8.26 0.36
C ASP A 13 9.38 -7.53 -0.95
N CYS A 14 8.33 -7.18 -1.69
CA CYS A 14 8.49 -6.49 -2.95
C CYS A 14 7.30 -5.57 -3.23
N ALA A 15 7.59 -4.52 -4.00
CA ALA A 15 6.62 -3.55 -4.47
C ALA A 15 6.89 -3.25 -5.93
N GLN A 16 5.83 -3.18 -6.72
CA GLN A 16 5.89 -2.83 -8.13
C GLN A 16 4.94 -1.68 -8.41
N PHE A 17 5.41 -0.75 -9.23
CA PHE A 17 4.67 0.40 -9.67
C PHE A 17 4.56 0.41 -11.19
N LYS A 18 3.37 0.71 -11.69
CA LYS A 18 3.14 0.87 -13.12
C LYS A 18 2.28 2.09 -13.39
N THR A 19 2.80 3.02 -14.17
CA THR A 19 2.00 4.13 -14.71
C THR A 19 1.16 3.66 -15.89
N LEU A 20 0.01 4.28 -16.09
CA LEU A 20 -0.88 3.99 -17.21
C LEU A 20 -0.89 5.21 -18.16
N PRO A 21 -0.23 5.14 -19.33
CA PRO A 21 -0.17 6.27 -20.27
C PRO A 21 -1.56 6.79 -20.68
N GLN A 22 -2.54 5.89 -20.78
CA GLN A 22 -3.93 6.21 -21.11
C GLN A 22 -4.72 6.83 -19.95
N LEU A 23 -4.18 6.87 -18.74
CA LEU A 23 -4.84 7.43 -17.56
C LEU A 23 -3.84 8.23 -16.70
N PRO A 24 -3.50 9.46 -17.12
CA PRO A 24 -2.56 10.31 -16.39
C PRO A 24 -3.01 10.55 -14.95
N GLY A 25 -2.05 10.50 -14.02
CA GLY A 25 -2.32 10.66 -12.58
C GLY A 25 -2.70 9.37 -11.86
N VAL A 26 -2.83 8.24 -12.58
CA VAL A 26 -3.03 6.92 -11.96
C VAL A 26 -1.75 6.08 -12.02
N GLU A 27 -1.37 5.56 -10.87
CA GLU A 27 -0.27 4.63 -10.66
C GLU A 27 -0.86 3.35 -10.08
N LEU A 28 -0.61 2.21 -10.72
CA LEU A 28 -0.92 0.90 -10.16
C LEU A 28 0.19 0.52 -9.20
N TYR A 29 -0.22 0.11 -8.00
CA TYR A 29 0.65 -0.42 -6.96
C TYR A 29 0.26 -1.86 -6.68
N HIS A 30 1.24 -2.77 -6.72
CA HIS A 30 1.07 -4.15 -6.32
C HIS A 30 2.26 -4.54 -5.45
N ALA A 31 2.00 -5.12 -4.29
CA ALA A 31 3.03 -5.45 -3.33
C ALA A 31 2.73 -6.75 -2.59
N HIS A 32 3.80 -7.44 -2.23
CA HIS A 32 3.80 -8.53 -1.26
C HIS A 32 4.70 -8.08 -0.11
N ILE A 33 4.13 -7.90 1.09
CA ILE A 33 4.86 -7.44 2.27
C ILE A 33 4.53 -8.37 3.43
N ASP A 34 5.51 -9.15 3.86
CA ASP A 34 5.40 -10.13 4.95
C ASP A 34 6.03 -9.57 6.24
N GLN A 35 7.20 -8.92 6.14
CA GLN A 35 7.99 -8.54 7.33
C GLN A 35 8.20 -7.04 7.50
N TYR A 36 8.30 -6.29 6.40
CA TYR A 36 8.56 -4.86 6.47
C TYR A 36 7.38 -4.10 7.06
N ALA A 37 7.66 -3.30 8.08
CA ALA A 37 6.71 -2.37 8.65
C ALA A 37 7.03 -0.95 8.18
N PHE A 38 6.11 -0.33 7.44
CA PHE A 38 6.26 1.05 7.00
C PHE A 38 6.13 2.01 8.19
N GLU A 39 7.05 2.97 8.29
CA GLU A 39 6.91 4.10 9.20
C GLU A 39 5.68 4.95 8.83
N PRO A 40 5.05 5.65 9.79
CA PRO A 40 3.92 6.51 9.51
C PRO A 40 4.24 7.56 8.44
N HIS A 41 3.40 7.64 7.40
CA HIS A 41 3.57 8.59 6.30
C HIS A 41 2.22 9.01 5.72
N SER A 42 2.25 9.98 4.79
CA SER A 42 1.08 10.49 4.08
C SER A 42 1.34 10.54 2.58
N HIS A 43 0.27 10.49 1.79
CA HIS A 43 0.33 10.62 0.34
C HIS A 43 -0.42 11.85 -0.15
N ASP A 44 0.07 12.45 -1.23
CA ASP A 44 -0.65 13.48 -1.99
C ASP A 44 -1.53 12.81 -3.07
N ALA A 45 -2.27 11.77 -2.66
CA ALA A 45 -3.14 10.94 -3.49
C ALA A 45 -4.08 10.10 -2.60
N PHE A 46 -5.12 9.54 -3.21
CA PHE A 46 -5.96 8.52 -2.59
C PHE A 46 -5.45 7.14 -3.01
N GLY A 47 -5.31 6.23 -2.04
CA GLY A 47 -5.06 4.82 -2.29
C GLY A 47 -6.37 4.05 -2.21
N ILE A 48 -6.67 3.23 -3.22
CA ILE A 48 -7.79 2.28 -3.21
C ILE A 48 -7.23 0.92 -3.63
N GLY A 49 -7.48 -0.11 -2.83
CA GLY A 49 -6.91 -1.44 -3.10
C GLY A 49 -7.68 -2.55 -2.40
N THR A 50 -7.32 -3.78 -2.75
CA THR A 50 -7.83 -4.99 -2.11
C THR A 50 -6.68 -5.80 -1.54
N ILE A 51 -6.95 -6.56 -0.48
CA ILE A 51 -6.01 -7.56 0.02
C ILE A 51 -6.19 -8.85 -0.79
N ASP A 52 -5.24 -9.19 -1.66
CA ASP A 52 -5.33 -10.40 -2.47
C ASP A 52 -5.04 -11.68 -1.66
N HIS A 53 -4.07 -11.61 -0.75
CA HIS A 53 -3.65 -12.73 0.10
C HIS A 53 -3.23 -12.25 1.50
N GLY A 54 -3.57 -13.03 2.54
CA GLY A 54 -3.19 -12.75 3.92
C GLY A 54 -4.07 -11.68 4.59
N ALA A 55 -3.45 -10.86 5.43
CA ALA A 55 -4.12 -9.74 6.09
C ALA A 55 -3.15 -8.57 6.29
N GLU A 56 -3.62 -7.35 6.07
CA GLU A 56 -2.86 -6.12 6.32
C GLU A 56 -3.32 -5.49 7.63
N ARG A 57 -2.37 -5.19 8.52
CA ARG A 57 -2.60 -4.35 9.69
C ARG A 57 -2.06 -2.96 9.44
N PHE A 58 -2.90 -1.96 9.54
CA PHE A 58 -2.51 -0.57 9.34
C PHE A 58 -3.18 0.36 10.36
N ARG A 59 -2.52 1.49 10.62
CA ARG A 59 -3.08 2.56 11.46
C ARG A 59 -3.59 3.66 10.56
N TYR A 60 -4.85 4.01 10.73
CA TYR A 60 -5.50 5.07 9.96
C TYR A 60 -6.35 5.93 10.88
N ARG A 61 -6.12 7.25 10.85
CA ARG A 61 -6.86 8.25 11.65
C ARG A 61 -6.96 7.91 13.14
N GLY A 62 -5.84 7.48 13.72
CA GLY A 62 -5.74 7.13 15.15
C GLY A 62 -6.33 5.77 15.52
N SER A 63 -6.98 5.07 14.58
CA SER A 63 -7.50 3.71 14.79
C SER A 63 -6.60 2.67 14.14
N GLN A 64 -6.56 1.47 14.73
CA GLN A 64 -5.89 0.31 14.14
C GLN A 64 -6.93 -0.55 13.41
N HIS A 65 -6.60 -0.96 12.20
CA HIS A 65 -7.43 -1.80 11.35
C HIS A 65 -6.67 -3.09 10.98
N LEU A 66 -7.42 -4.17 10.80
CA LEU A 66 -6.94 -5.41 10.22
C LEU A 66 -7.85 -5.78 9.06
N ALA A 67 -7.33 -5.71 7.83
CA ALA A 67 -8.04 -6.04 6.61
C ALA A 67 -7.64 -7.45 6.14
N SER A 68 -8.58 -8.37 6.09
CA SER A 68 -8.36 -9.74 5.57
C SER A 68 -8.45 -9.78 4.04
N THR A 69 -8.05 -10.89 3.42
CA THR A 69 -8.30 -11.17 1.99
C THR A 69 -9.71 -10.75 1.55
N GLY A 70 -9.78 -10.08 0.40
CA GLY A 70 -11.02 -9.57 -0.21
C GLY A 70 -11.54 -8.26 0.39
N SER A 71 -10.89 -7.72 1.43
CA SER A 71 -11.24 -6.41 1.98
C SER A 71 -10.91 -5.31 0.99
N LEU A 72 -11.85 -4.38 0.78
CA LEU A 72 -11.60 -3.12 0.07
C LEU A 72 -11.06 -2.08 1.06
N VAL A 73 -9.87 -1.55 0.80
CA VAL A 73 -9.21 -0.53 1.62
C VAL A 73 -9.16 0.78 0.84
N MET A 74 -9.45 1.89 1.53
CA MET A 74 -9.24 3.25 1.03
C MET A 74 -8.42 4.04 2.05
N ILE A 75 -7.31 4.62 1.60
CA ILE A 75 -6.46 5.51 2.41
C ILE A 75 -6.44 6.89 1.77
N LYS A 76 -6.67 7.92 2.58
CA LYS A 76 -6.63 9.32 2.16
C LYS A 76 -6.10 10.23 3.26
N THR A 77 -5.39 11.28 2.86
CA THR A 77 -4.79 12.23 3.81
C THR A 77 -5.84 13.16 4.44
N HIS A 78 -6.99 13.37 3.77
CA HIS A 78 -8.14 14.17 4.24
C HIS A 78 -9.46 13.53 3.87
#